data_AF-A0A8T4ZX86-F1
#
_entry.id   AF-A0A8T4ZX86-F1
#
_cell.length_a   1.000
_cell.length_b   1.000
_cell.length_c   1.000
_cell.angle_alpha   90.00
_cell.angle_beta   90.00
_cell.angle_gamma   90.00
#
_symmetry.space_group_name_H-M   'P 1'
#
loop_
_entity.id
_entity.type
_entity.pdbx_description
1 polymer ?
#
loop_
_entity_poly.entity_id
_entity_poly.type
_entity_poly.pdbx_seq_one_letter_code
_entity_poly.pdbx_strand_id
1 'polypeptide(L)' 'SGEFRRFANAIRKLPEWYVEGKPKPPTKRVAFTTWKHYNKDDPLLESGLIGPVKILVAARRLV' A
#
# COMPACT_ATOMS: atom_id res chain seq x y z
N SER A 1 -8.72 -24.71 -26.41
CA SER A 1 -8.56 -25.16 -25.03
C SER A 1 -8.26 -23.94 -24.16
N GLY A 2 -9.22 -23.50 -23.35
CA GLY A 2 -9.06 -22.30 -22.53
C GLY A 2 -8.26 -22.61 -21.26
N GLU A 3 -7.06 -22.06 -21.13
CA GLU A 3 -6.34 -22.08 -19.85
C GLU A 3 -6.98 -21.08 -18.87
N PHE A 4 -7.63 -21.61 -17.85
CA PHE A 4 -8.04 -20.84 -16.67
C PHE A 4 -6.80 -20.32 -15.93
N ARG A 5 -6.34 -19.11 -16.24
CA ARG A 5 -5.32 -18.40 -15.45
C ARG A 5 -5.92 -17.90 -14.12
N ARG A 6 -6.17 -18.80 -13.17
CA ARG A 6 -6.74 -18.47 -11.85
C ARG A 6 -5.91 -17.47 -11.02
N PHE A 7 -4.65 -17.20 -11.39
CA PHE A 7 -3.72 -16.39 -10.58
C PHE A 7 -2.76 -15.49 -11.39
N ALA A 8 -3.22 -14.89 -12.50
CA ALA A 8 -2.33 -14.12 -13.39
C ALA A 8 -1.54 -12.98 -12.70
N ASN A 9 -2.07 -12.41 -11.63
CA ASN A 9 -1.50 -11.27 -10.91
C ASN A 9 -0.95 -11.62 -9.52
N ALA A 10 -0.90 -12.91 -9.15
CA ALA A 10 -0.31 -13.35 -7.89
C ALA A 10 1.22 -13.28 -7.94
N ILE A 11 1.84 -13.08 -6.77
CA ILE A 11 3.28 -13.27 -6.61
C ILE A 11 3.66 -14.71 -6.99
N ARG A 12 4.74 -14.87 -7.77
CA ARG A 12 5.19 -16.19 -8.25
C ARG A 12 6.10 -16.93 -7.26
N LYS A 13 6.91 -16.18 -6.51
CA LYS A 13 7.86 -16.72 -5.53
C LYS A 13 8.05 -15.73 -4.39
N LEU A 14 8.01 -16.22 -3.15
CA LEU A 14 8.38 -15.47 -1.96
C LEU A 14 9.90 -15.49 -1.75
N PRO A 15 10.49 -14.48 -1.08
CA PRO A 15 11.90 -14.52 -0.72
C PRO A 15 12.25 -15.76 0.11
N GLU A 16 13.40 -16.38 -0.16
CA GLU A 16 13.79 -17.65 0.47
C GLU A 16 13.86 -17.53 2.00
N TRP A 17 14.49 -16.47 2.51
CA TRP A 17 14.56 -16.20 3.94
C TRP A 17 13.19 -16.13 4.62
N TYR A 18 12.16 -15.67 3.90
CA TYR A 18 10.80 -15.60 4.42
C TYR A 18 10.15 -16.98 4.49
N VAL A 19 10.30 -17.78 3.43
CA VAL A 19 9.77 -19.16 3.37
C VAL A 19 10.44 -20.06 4.41
N GLU A 20 11.74 -19.88 4.65
CA GLU A 20 12.51 -20.65 5.62
C GLU A 20 12.37 -20.12 7.07
N GLY A 21 11.60 -19.06 7.31
CA GLY A 21 11.45 -18.46 8.64
C GLY A 21 12.73 -17.82 9.19
N LYS A 22 13.68 -17.48 8.33
CA LYS A 22 14.95 -16.85 8.70
C LYS A 22 14.79 -15.34 8.84
N PRO A 23 15.66 -14.66 9.60
CA PRO A 23 15.68 -13.20 9.64
C PRO A 23 15.88 -12.59 8.24
N LYS A 24 15.22 -11.45 7.98
CA LYS A 24 15.47 -10.68 6.76
C LYS A 24 16.96 -10.29 6.70
N PRO A 25 17.66 -10.48 5.58
CA PRO A 25 19.03 -10.00 5.40
C PRO A 25 19.16 -8.50 5.73
N PRO A 26 20.32 -8.05 6.26
CA PRO A 26 20.58 -6.64 6.59
C PRO A 26 20.85 -5.80 5.32
N THR A 27 19.89 -5.83 4.40
CA THR A 27 19.87 -5.09 3.14
C THR A 27 19.00 -3.83 3.28
N LYS A 28 19.02 -2.98 2.25
CA LYS A 28 18.08 -1.85 2.10
C LYS A 28 16.64 -2.32 2.32
N ARG A 29 15.75 -1.39 2.69
CA ARG A 29 14.32 -1.69 2.84
C ARG A 29 13.76 -2.14 1.49
N VAL A 30 13.23 -3.36 1.46
CA VAL A 30 12.55 -3.94 0.31
C VAL A 30 11.17 -4.40 0.79
N ALA A 31 10.14 -4.07 0.02
CA ALA A 31 8.78 -4.54 0.22
C ALA A 31 8.36 -5.46 -0.94
N PHE A 32 7.45 -6.39 -0.68
CA PHE A 32 6.82 -7.23 -1.69
C PHE A 32 5.32 -7.32 -1.40
N THR A 33 4.52 -7.59 -2.42
CA THR A 33 3.07 -7.76 -2.30
C THR A 33 2.67 -9.14 -2.81
N THR A 34 1.58 -9.70 -2.29
CA THR A 34 1.06 -11.00 -2.72
C THR A 34 0.31 -10.93 -4.06
N TRP A 35 -0.13 -9.73 -4.44
CA TRP A 35 -0.87 -9.48 -5.67
C TRP A 35 -0.46 -8.16 -6.32
N LYS A 36 -0.49 -8.11 -7.66
CA LYS A 36 -0.33 -6.89 -8.46
C LYS A 36 -1.70 -6.26 -8.70
N HIS A 37 -2.08 -5.30 -7.86
CA HIS A 37 -3.36 -4.59 -7.97
C HIS A 37 -3.35 -3.45 -9.00
N TYR A 38 -2.18 -2.84 -9.23
CA TYR A 38 -2.04 -1.63 -10.04
C TYR A 38 -1.00 -1.79 -11.15
N ASN A 39 -1.21 -1.09 -12.26
CA ASN A 39 -0.22 -0.85 -13.30
C ASN A 39 0.47 0.51 -13.11
N LYS A 40 1.57 0.71 -13.82
CA LYS A 40 2.37 1.94 -13.75
C LYS A 40 1.55 3.20 -14.08
N ASP A 41 0.60 3.06 -14.98
CA ASP A 41 -0.15 4.18 -15.58
C ASP A 41 -1.56 4.32 -14.98
N ASP A 42 -1.88 3.54 -13.94
CA ASP A 42 -3.15 3.71 -13.22
C ASP A 42 -3.17 5.07 -12.52
N PRO A 43 -4.30 5.80 -12.54
CA PRO A 43 -4.37 7.10 -11.91
C PRO A 43 -4.17 6.98 -10.39
N LEU A 44 -3.40 7.91 -9.83
CA LEU A 44 -3.24 7.99 -8.38
C LEU A 44 -4.52 8.53 -7.75
N LEU A 45 -4.93 7.90 -6.64
CA LEU A 45 -6.04 8.40 -5.83
C LEU A 45 -5.58 9.59 -4.98
N GLU A 46 -6.48 10.55 -4.76
CA GLU A 46 -6.26 11.61 -3.80
C GLU A 46 -6.04 11.01 -2.41
N SER A 47 -5.00 11.46 -1.72
CA SER A 47 -4.61 10.92 -0.41
C SER A 47 -3.98 12.00 0.46
N GLY A 48 -4.09 11.81 1.78
CA GLY A 48 -3.55 12.73 2.78
C GLY A 48 -4.59 13.68 3.38
N LEU A 49 -4.10 14.80 3.91
CA LEU A 49 -4.91 15.80 4.59
C LEU A 49 -5.48 16.81 3.58
N ILE A 50 -6.55 16.41 2.90
CA ILE A 50 -7.17 17.17 1.78
C ILE A 50 -7.80 18.48 2.25
N GLY A 51 -8.27 18.52 3.50
CA GLY A 51 -8.69 19.75 4.16
C GLY A 51 -10.14 20.18 3.88
N PRO A 52 -10.50 21.40 4.31
CA PRO A 52 -9.62 22.37 4.95
C PRO A 52 -9.33 22.01 6.41
N VAL A 53 -8.09 22.23 6.85
CA VAL A 53 -7.74 22.22 8.28
C VAL A 53 -7.90 23.63 8.80
N LYS A 54 -8.83 23.83 9.74
CA LYS A 54 -9.13 25.15 10.29
C LYS A 54 -8.99 25.13 11.81
N ILE A 55 -8.29 26.12 12.34
CA ILE A 55 -8.38 26.50 13.74
C ILE A 55 -9.47 27.56 13.82
N LEU A 56 -10.59 27.24 14.47
CA LEU A 56 -11.71 28.16 14.67
C LEU A 56 -11.72 28.64 16.12
N VAL A 57 -11.55 29.94 16.32
CA VAL A 57 -11.60 30.55 17.65
C VAL A 57 -13.04 30.96 17.97
N ALA A 58 -13.54 30.57 19.15
CA ALA A 58 -14.83 31.01 19.65
C ALA A 58 -14.64 32.07 20.74
N ALA A 59 -15.26 33.24 20.58
CA ALA A 59 -15.35 34.24 21.64
C ALA A 59 -16.69 34.10 22.37
N ARG A 60 -16.67 33.90 23.69
CA ARG A 60 -17.88 33.94 24.51
C ARG A 60 -18.26 35.39 24.76
N ARG A 61 -19.42 35.82 24.30
CA ARG A 61 -19.98 37.13 24.66
C ARG A 61 -20.63 36.98 26.03
N LEU A 62 -20.13 37.72 27.01
CA LEU A 62 -20.83 37.90 28.28
C LEU A 62 -21.80 39.06 28.08
N VAL A 63 -23.09 38.75 28.24
CA VAL A 63 -24.18 39.72 28.44
C VAL A 63 -24.19 40.18 29.88
#